data_AF-A0A660ZMQ7-F1
#
_entry.id   AF-A0A660ZMQ7-F1
#
_cell.length_a   1.000
_cell.length_b   1.000
_cell.length_c   1.000
_cell.angle_alpha   90.00
_cell.angle_beta   90.00
_cell.angle_gamma   90.00
#
_symmetry.space_group_name_H-M   'P 1'
#
loop_
_entity.id
_entity.type
_entity.pdbx_description
1 polymer ?
#
loop_
_entity_poly.entity_id
_entity_poly.type
_entity_poly.pdbx_seq_one_letter_code
_entity_poly.pdbx_strand_id
1 'polypeptide(L)'
;IRFEYFHELASQRLDSAIHLSVILRLAVLLNRGRSDVPTPDMSISDSGHKIKLRFGAGWLQEHPLTAADLEEETDELRHVDLRLSFGPAT
;
A
#
# COMPACT_ATOMS: atom_id res chain seq x y z
N ILE A 1 -6.41 -9.01 1.68
CA ILE A 1 -6.94 -8.64 3.04
C ILE A 1 -8.12 -9.56 3.36
N ARG A 2 -8.20 -10.11 4.58
CA ARG A 2 -9.31 -11.00 4.98
C ARG A 2 -10.47 -10.19 5.56
N PHE A 3 -11.35 -9.70 4.69
CA PHE A 3 -12.49 -8.83 5.04
C PHE A 3 -13.51 -9.50 5.95
N GLU A 4 -13.57 -10.83 5.91
CA GLU A 4 -14.40 -11.64 6.78
C GLU A 4 -14.06 -11.49 8.27
N TYR A 5 -12.99 -10.79 8.65
CA TYR A 5 -12.72 -10.48 10.06
C TYR A 5 -13.19 -9.09 10.48
N PHE A 6 -13.64 -8.27 9.54
CA PHE A 6 -14.08 -6.89 9.80
C PHE A 6 -15.60 -6.77 9.98
N HIS A 7 -16.36 -7.86 9.76
CA HIS A 7 -17.83 -7.87 9.86
C HIS A 7 -18.38 -7.57 11.26
N GLU A 8 -17.57 -7.76 12.31
CA GLU A 8 -17.94 -7.43 13.69
C GLU A 8 -17.76 -5.95 14.03
N LEU A 9 -17.14 -5.16 13.14
CA LEU A 9 -16.96 -3.73 13.34
C LEU A 9 -18.23 -2.97 12.96
N ALA A 10 -18.60 -2.00 13.78
CA ALA A 10 -19.61 -1.01 13.41
C ALA A 10 -19.21 -0.32 12.10
N SER A 11 -20.19 -0.05 11.22
CA SER A 11 -19.97 0.52 9.88
C SER A 11 -19.10 1.79 9.89
N GLN A 12 -19.21 2.62 10.94
CA GLN A 12 -18.42 3.84 11.13
C GLN A 12 -16.91 3.58 11.31
N ARG A 13 -16.51 2.38 11.74
CA ARG A 13 -15.11 1.99 11.98
C ARG A 13 -14.57 1.07 10.90
N LEU A 14 -15.44 0.50 10.08
CA LEU A 14 -15.07 -0.45 9.03
C LEU A 14 -14.11 0.20 8.03
N ASP A 15 -14.48 1.37 7.50
CA ASP A 15 -13.66 2.07 6.51
C ASP A 15 -12.28 2.45 7.07
N SER A 16 -12.22 2.97 8.30
CA SER A 16 -10.95 3.31 8.94
C SER A 16 -10.08 2.06 9.19
N ALA A 17 -10.68 0.96 9.63
CA ALA A 17 -9.95 -0.27 9.90
C ALA A 17 -9.37 -0.88 8.62
N ILE A 18 -10.11 -0.80 7.50
CA ILE A 18 -9.64 -1.19 6.18
C ILE A 18 -8.44 -0.32 5.77
N HIS A 19 -8.58 1.01 5.80
CA HIS A 19 -7.49 1.93 5.41
C HIS A 19 -6.23 1.72 6.26
N LEU A 20 -6.38 1.59 7.59
CA LEU A 20 -5.25 1.31 8.48
C LEU A 20 -4.58 -0.03 8.17
N SER A 21 -5.36 -1.04 7.81
CA SER A 21 -4.82 -2.35 7.40
C SER A 21 -4.02 -2.26 6.12
N VAL A 22 -4.48 -1.47 5.14
CA VAL A 22 -3.73 -1.23 3.90
C VAL A 22 -2.44 -0.48 4.19
N ILE A 23 -2.49 0.60 4.97
CA ILE A 23 -1.30 1.37 5.37
C ILE A 23 -0.29 0.47 6.07
N LEU A 24 -0.73 -0.38 6.99
CA LEU A 24 0.14 -1.32 7.71
C LEU A 24 0.79 -2.33 6.75
N ARG A 25 0.03 -2.90 5.81
CA ARG A 25 0.56 -3.84 4.81
C ARG A 25 1.61 -3.20 3.92
N LEU A 26 1.33 -2.00 3.41
CA LEU A 26 2.28 -1.21 2.64
C LEU A 26 3.54 -0.89 3.45
N ALA A 27 3.39 -0.49 4.72
CA ALA A 27 4.53 -0.21 5.59
C ALA A 27 5.42 -1.46 5.79
N VAL A 28 4.81 -2.63 6.02
CA VAL A 28 5.56 -3.90 6.17
C VAL A 28 6.28 -4.28 4.88
N LEU A 29 5.59 -4.18 3.73
CA LEU A 29 6.15 -4.48 2.41
C LEU A 29 7.38 -3.60 2.13
N LEU A 30 7.25 -2.28 2.35
CA LEU A 30 8.32 -1.32 2.06
C LEU A 30 9.52 -1.44 3.03
N ASN A 31 9.34 -2.05 4.21
CA ASN A 31 10.40 -2.23 5.20
C ASN A 31 10.95 -3.67 5.26
N ARG A 32 10.62 -4.53 4.29
CA ARG A 32 10.98 -5.96 4.29
C ARG A 32 12.47 -6.23 4.30
N GLY A 33 13.28 -5.36 3.69
CA GLY A 33 14.74 -5.50 3.62
C GLY A 33 15.46 -5.39 4.96
N ARG A 34 14.78 -4.90 6.03
CA ARG A 34 15.33 -4.69 7.38
C ARG A 34 16.75 -4.10 7.38
N SER A 35 17.00 -3.21 6.43
CA SER A 35 18.29 -2.53 6.26
C SER A 35 18.18 -1.14 6.85
N ASP A 36 19.26 -0.60 7.42
CA ASP A 36 19.40 0.81 7.81
C ASP A 36 19.39 1.78 6.59
N VAL A 37 18.98 1.30 5.41
CA VAL A 37 18.79 2.13 4.23
C VAL A 37 17.67 3.13 4.54
N PRO A 38 17.90 4.43 4.29
CA PRO A 38 16.87 5.44 4.49
C PRO A 38 15.59 5.08 3.75
N THR A 39 14.43 5.26 4.41
CA THR A 39 13.13 5.20 3.75
C THR A 39 13.14 6.04 2.48
N PRO A 40 12.61 5.53 1.35
CA PRO A 40 12.58 6.29 0.11
C PRO A 40 11.89 7.63 0.32
N ASP A 41 12.32 8.65 -0.44
CA ASP A 41 11.49 9.84 -0.59
C ASP A 41 10.20 9.41 -1.28
N MET A 42 9.12 9.35 -0.50
CA MET A 42 7.85 8.77 -0.91
C MET A 42 6.68 9.60 -0.39
N SER A 43 5.62 9.66 -1.20
CA SER A 43 4.35 10.24 -0.79
C SER A 43 3.21 9.26 -1.01
N ILE A 44 2.22 9.35 -0.13
CA ILE A 44 0.95 8.63 -0.22
C ILE A 44 -0.16 9.64 -0.33
N SER A 45 -1.11 9.38 -1.21
CA SER A 45 -2.36 10.14 -1.34
C SER A 45 -3.51 9.18 -1.53
N ASP A 46 -4.67 9.50 -0.97
CA ASP A 46 -5.89 8.75 -1.18
C ASP A 46 -6.98 9.62 -1.82
N SER A 47 -7.93 8.94 -2.46
CA SER A 47 -9.19 9.51 -2.92
C SER A 47 -10.26 8.44 -2.77
N GLY A 48 -10.73 8.28 -1.53
CA GLY A 48 -11.66 7.21 -1.16
C GLY A 48 -11.03 5.84 -1.42
N HIS A 49 -11.54 5.11 -2.40
CA HIS A 49 -11.08 3.75 -2.73
C HIS A 49 -9.79 3.70 -3.56
N LYS A 50 -9.17 4.84 -3.89
CA LYS A 50 -7.94 4.91 -4.68
C LYS A 50 -6.79 5.37 -3.82
N ILE A 51 -5.73 4.57 -3.77
CA ILE A 51 -4.48 4.87 -3.08
C ILE A 51 -3.40 5.05 -4.14
N LYS A 52 -2.65 6.12 -4.03
CA LYS A 52 -1.54 6.43 -4.93
C LYS A 52 -0.27 6.60 -4.11
N LEU A 53 0.70 5.75 -4.41
CA LEU A 53 2.07 5.85 -3.93
C LEU A 53 2.96 6.50 -4.98
N ARG A 54 3.82 7.40 -4.54
CA ARG A 54 4.85 8.00 -5.39
C ARG A 54 6.20 7.82 -4.73
N PHE A 55 7.19 7.47 -5.53
CA PHE A 55 8.57 7.26 -5.12
C PHE A 55 9.48 8.22 -5.85
N GLY A 56 10.64 8.54 -5.28
CA GLY A 56 11.72 9.22 -5.99
C GLY A 56 12.02 8.58 -7.35
N ALA A 57 12.40 9.39 -8.33
CA ALA A 57 12.73 8.90 -9.66
C ALA A 57 13.87 7.87 -9.61
N GLY A 58 13.74 6.76 -10.33
CA GLY A 58 14.74 5.68 -10.35
C GLY A 58 14.60 4.65 -9.22
N TRP A 59 13.91 4.98 -8.13
CA TRP A 59 13.87 4.12 -6.95
C TRP A 59 13.23 2.75 -7.23
N LEU A 60 12.08 2.70 -7.91
CA LEU A 60 11.44 1.42 -8.23
C LEU A 60 12.27 0.56 -9.19
N GLN A 61 13.09 1.18 -10.04
CA GLN A 61 14.01 0.48 -10.93
C GLN A 61 15.18 -0.14 -10.15
N GLU A 62 15.65 0.52 -9.09
CA GLU A 62 16.67 0.03 -8.17
C GLU A 62 16.12 -1.02 -7.18
N HIS A 63 14.80 -1.04 -6.96
CA HIS A 63 14.11 -1.93 -6.03
C HIS A 63 13.08 -2.86 -6.72
N PRO A 64 13.50 -3.74 -7.65
CA PRO A 64 12.59 -4.55 -8.47
C PRO A 64 11.76 -5.56 -7.68
N LEU A 65 12.29 -6.09 -6.56
CA LEU A 65 11.51 -6.96 -5.67
C LEU A 65 10.38 -6.20 -4.99
N THR A 66 10.62 -4.95 -4.58
CA THR A 66 9.57 -4.10 -4.03
C THR A 66 8.53 -3.75 -5.08
N ALA A 67 8.94 -3.50 -6.33
CA ALA A 67 8.00 -3.27 -7.42
C ALA A 67 7.10 -4.50 -7.64
N ALA A 68 7.66 -5.70 -7.69
CA ALA A 68 6.90 -6.95 -7.82
C ALA A 68 5.94 -7.17 -6.63
N ASP A 69 6.41 -6.97 -5.39
CA ASP A 69 5.55 -7.06 -4.20
C ASP A 69 4.38 -6.05 -4.27
N LEU A 70 4.61 -4.83 -4.80
CA LEU A 70 3.56 -3.81 -4.98
C LEU A 70 2.56 -4.16 -6.10
N GLU A 71 2.99 -4.88 -7.14
CA GLU A 71 2.10 -5.43 -8.16
C GLU A 71 1.16 -6.47 -7.57
N GLU A 72 1.69 -7.42 -6.79
CA GLU A 72 0.87 -8.40 -6.06
C GLU A 72 -0.11 -7.73 -5.11
N GLU A 73 0.34 -6.73 -4.33
CA GLU A 73 -0.54 -5.99 -3.42
C GLU A 73 -1.65 -5.24 -4.18
N THR A 74 -1.35 -4.73 -5.38
CA THR A 74 -2.36 -4.08 -6.24
C THR A 74 -3.47 -5.05 -6.64
N ASP A 75 -3.12 -6.29 -6.96
CA ASP A 75 -4.11 -7.33 -7.31
C ASP A 75 -4.90 -7.80 -6.08
N GLU A 76 -4.25 -7.98 -4.94
CA GLU A 76 -4.91 -8.31 -3.68
C GLU A 76 -5.98 -7.27 -3.28
N LEU A 77 -5.67 -5.98 -3.41
CA LEU A 77 -6.59 -4.91 -3.04
C LEU A 77 -7.81 -4.80 -3.98
N ARG A 78 -7.71 -5.25 -5.24
CA ARG A 78 -8.85 -5.26 -6.16
C ARG A 78 -9.98 -6.18 -5.70
N HIS A 79 -9.66 -7.25 -4.98
CA HIS A 79 -10.68 -8.18 -4.44
C HIS A 79 -11.62 -7.51 -3.42
N VAL A 80 -11.26 -6.33 -2.94
CA VAL A 80 -11.94 -5.63 -1.86
C VAL A 80 -12.33 -4.20 -2.25
N ASP A 81 -12.46 -3.98 -3.56
CA ASP A 81 -12.80 -2.70 -4.20
C ASP A 81 -11.88 -1.53 -3.80
N LEU A 82 -10.60 -1.84 -3.54
CA LEU A 82 -9.55 -0.85 -3.37
C LEU A 82 -8.58 -0.89 -4.55
N ARG A 83 -8.09 0.28 -4.95
CA ARG A 83 -7.19 0.40 -6.08
C ARG A 83 -5.90 1.07 -5.64
N LEU A 84 -4.81 0.30 -5.67
CA LEU A 84 -3.46 0.84 -5.53
C LEU A 84 -2.90 1.21 -6.89
N SER A 85 -2.20 2.34 -6.94
CA SER A 85 -1.36 2.73 -8.07
C SER A 85 -0.04 3.25 -7.55
N PHE A 86 1.05 2.98 -8.25
CA PHE A 86 2.37 3.44 -7.86
C PHE A 86 3.21 3.87 -9.06
N GLY A 87 4.27 4.65 -8.81
CA GLY A 87 5.15 5.15 -9.87
C GLY A 87 6.03 6.31 -9.38
N PRO A 88 6.83 6.91 -10.27
CA PRO A 88 7.67 8.05 -9.91
C PRO A 88 6.84 9.27 -9.51
N ALA A 89 7.31 10.02 -8.53
CA ALA A 89 6.87 11.38 -8.28
C ALA A 89 7.07 12.19 -9.57
N THR A 90 5.98 12.82 -10.04
CA THR A 90 5.98 13.64 -11.25
C THR A 90 6.41 15.05 -10.91
#